data_AF-A0A1I3C5S8-F1
#
_entry.id   AF-A0A1I3C5S8-F1
#
_cell.length_a   1.000
_cell.length_b   1.000
_cell.length_c   1.000
_cell.angle_alpha   90.00
_cell.angle_beta   90.00
_cell.angle_gamma   90.00
#
_symmetry.space_group_name_H-M   'P 1'
#
loop_
_entity.id
_entity.type
_entity.pdbx_description
1 polymer ?
#
loop_
_entity_poly.entity_id
_entity_poly.type
_entity_poly.pdbx_seq_one_letter_code
_entity_poly.pdbx_strand_id
1 'polypeptide(L)'
;MTKGQFEDIETTHGHEEKLREESMALVRAAPEMARRLEMIQKLMSLIFVYTIDHKSQSEDENTMQMLGVRLFNAASSGIKLALSGYYQTAFHQARDILEVGYLMDYFRTSPAQRSVWMKADRKERREKFDPVKIRIALDARDGDTTKKRAEEYNKLSELASHANYGGFRLTSRGQFAELGPFVDGKFLIAWLEEMVLRLGPTAVMYANQFPNADPQLVHFFQEVGTELVEGYMRKRPSEGA
;
A
#
# COMPACT_ATOMS: atom_id res chain seq x y z
N MET A 1 6.33 -25.58 -36.48
CA MET A 1 6.81 -24.22 -36.15
C MET A 1 7.50 -24.33 -34.81
N THR A 2 8.79 -23.98 -34.72
CA THR A 2 9.47 -23.85 -33.43
C THR A 2 8.81 -22.73 -32.66
N LYS A 3 8.35 -22.99 -31.43
CA LYS A 3 7.85 -21.93 -30.55
C LYS A 3 8.91 -20.82 -30.45
N GLY A 4 8.49 -19.58 -30.50
CA GLY A 4 9.38 -18.44 -30.28
C GLY A 4 10.08 -18.57 -28.92
N GLN A 5 11.32 -18.06 -28.80
CA GLN A 5 12.16 -18.22 -27.61
C GLN A 5 11.48 -17.75 -26.29
N PHE A 6 10.44 -16.89 -26.38
CA PHE A 6 9.69 -16.36 -25.24
C PHE A 6 8.16 -16.42 -25.41
N GLU A 7 7.66 -17.24 -26.34
CA GLU A 7 6.23 -17.28 -26.70
C GLU A 7 5.31 -17.56 -25.49
N ASP A 8 5.77 -18.40 -24.56
CA ASP A 8 4.98 -18.71 -23.35
C ASP A 8 4.87 -17.49 -22.42
N ILE A 9 5.90 -16.65 -22.30
CA ILE A 9 5.88 -15.42 -21.50
C ILE A 9 4.94 -14.39 -22.15
N GLU A 10 5.01 -14.24 -23.47
CA GLU A 10 4.12 -13.36 -24.23
C GLU A 10 2.65 -13.81 -24.11
N THR A 11 2.42 -15.13 -24.13
CA THR A 11 1.09 -15.71 -23.92
C THR A 11 0.58 -15.41 -22.51
N THR A 12 1.42 -15.56 -21.48
CA THR A 12 1.07 -15.18 -20.11
C THR A 12 0.73 -13.69 -20.00
N HIS A 13 1.54 -12.81 -20.58
CA HIS A 13 1.26 -11.38 -20.56
C HIS A 13 -0.05 -11.02 -21.27
N GLY A 14 -0.33 -11.63 -22.43
CA GLY A 14 -1.61 -11.47 -23.12
C GLY A 14 -2.81 -11.96 -22.31
N HIS A 15 -2.63 -12.99 -21.48
CA HIS A 15 -3.66 -13.42 -20.53
C HIS A 15 -3.87 -12.41 -19.40
N GLU A 16 -2.78 -11.87 -18.82
CA GLU A 16 -2.84 -10.85 -17.76
C GLU A 16 -3.58 -9.59 -18.21
N GLU A 17 -3.41 -9.15 -19.47
CA GLU A 17 -4.12 -7.98 -20.01
C GLU A 17 -5.62 -8.25 -20.19
N LYS A 18 -6.02 -9.47 -20.58
CA LYS A 18 -7.45 -9.85 -20.61
C LYS A 18 -8.07 -9.81 -19.22
N LEU A 19 -7.38 -10.38 -18.23
CA LEU A 19 -7.86 -10.35 -16.83
C LEU A 19 -7.91 -8.92 -16.27
N ARG A 20 -7.00 -8.05 -16.71
CA ARG A 20 -7.04 -6.61 -16.39
C ARG A 20 -8.29 -5.95 -16.93
N GLU A 21 -8.66 -6.21 -18.18
CA GLU A 21 -9.91 -5.69 -18.76
C GLU A 21 -11.15 -6.17 -17.99
N GLU A 22 -11.20 -7.46 -17.64
CA GLU A 22 -12.27 -8.04 -16.82
C GLU A 22 -12.35 -7.40 -15.43
N SER A 23 -11.22 -7.27 -14.73
CA SER A 23 -11.15 -6.57 -13.44
C SER A 23 -11.60 -5.12 -13.54
N MET A 24 -11.20 -4.41 -14.59
CA MET A 24 -11.63 -3.03 -14.82
C MET A 24 -13.13 -2.92 -15.13
N ALA A 25 -13.71 -3.91 -15.81
CA ALA A 25 -15.15 -3.98 -16.00
C ALA A 25 -15.89 -4.12 -14.65
N LEU A 26 -15.40 -4.97 -13.74
CA LEU A 26 -15.93 -5.09 -12.38
C LEU A 26 -15.83 -3.76 -11.61
N VAL A 27 -14.67 -3.09 -11.67
CA VAL A 27 -14.47 -1.79 -11.01
C VAL A 27 -15.44 -0.73 -11.53
N ARG A 28 -15.62 -0.64 -12.86
CA ARG A 28 -16.52 0.35 -13.48
C ARG A 28 -17.99 0.07 -13.19
N ALA A 29 -18.38 -1.20 -13.07
CA ALA A 29 -19.75 -1.60 -12.76
C ALA A 29 -20.15 -1.31 -11.30
N ALA A 30 -19.17 -1.16 -10.39
CA ALA A 30 -19.42 -0.94 -8.97
C ALA A 30 -18.91 0.46 -8.52
N PRO A 31 -19.80 1.44 -8.28
CA PRO A 31 -19.40 2.82 -7.96
C PRO A 31 -18.43 2.94 -6.78
N GLU A 32 -18.56 2.07 -5.78
CA GLU A 32 -17.69 2.06 -4.60
C GLU A 32 -16.28 1.54 -4.92
N MET A 33 -16.15 0.55 -5.82
CA MET A 33 -14.85 0.07 -6.29
C MET A 33 -14.14 1.14 -7.12
N ALA A 34 -14.86 1.78 -8.04
CA ALA A 34 -14.35 2.89 -8.84
C ALA A 34 -13.81 4.02 -7.95
N ARG A 35 -14.60 4.43 -6.95
CA ARG A 35 -14.19 5.46 -5.97
C ARG A 35 -12.91 5.09 -5.22
N ARG A 36 -12.77 3.84 -4.78
CA ARG A 36 -11.55 3.40 -4.08
C ARG A 36 -10.33 3.41 -4.97
N LEU A 37 -10.47 2.97 -6.23
CA LEU A 37 -9.37 3.03 -7.19
C LEU A 37 -8.97 4.47 -7.51
N GLU A 38 -9.95 5.37 -7.67
CA GLU A 38 -9.70 6.80 -7.82
C GLU A 38 -8.98 7.39 -6.61
N MET A 39 -9.40 7.03 -5.39
CA MET A 39 -8.72 7.46 -4.16
C MET A 39 -7.26 7.00 -4.11
N ILE A 40 -6.99 5.74 -4.48
CA ILE A 40 -5.61 5.21 -4.57
C ILE A 40 -4.80 6.03 -5.57
N GLN A 41 -5.37 6.36 -6.74
CA GLN A 41 -4.71 7.19 -7.74
C GLN A 41 -4.40 8.61 -7.23
N LYS A 42 -5.33 9.25 -6.51
CA LYS A 42 -5.10 10.57 -5.90
C LYS A 42 -3.99 10.52 -4.84
N LEU A 43 -3.98 9.48 -3.99
CA LEU A 43 -2.91 9.26 -3.01
C LEU A 43 -1.55 9.01 -3.67
N MET A 44 -1.50 8.27 -4.78
CA MET A 44 -0.29 8.10 -5.57
C MET A 44 0.17 9.41 -6.20
N SER A 45 -0.77 10.24 -6.67
CA SER A 45 -0.46 11.57 -7.19
C SER A 45 0.15 12.45 -6.10
N LEU A 46 -0.41 12.43 -4.88
CA LEU A 46 0.15 13.08 -3.70
C LEU A 46 1.58 12.62 -3.41
N ILE A 47 1.83 11.32 -3.39
CA ILE A 47 3.19 10.79 -3.18
C ILE A 47 4.11 11.28 -4.31
N PHE A 48 3.67 11.23 -5.56
CA PHE A 48 4.45 11.66 -6.72
C PHE A 48 4.88 13.12 -6.60
N VAL A 49 3.95 14.05 -6.32
CA VAL A 49 4.27 15.48 -6.27
C VAL A 49 5.26 15.81 -5.15
N TYR A 50 5.17 15.18 -3.97
CA TYR A 50 6.16 15.35 -2.90
C TYR A 50 7.49 14.64 -3.19
N THR A 51 7.47 13.57 -3.99
CA THR A 51 8.67 12.77 -4.32
C THR A 51 9.47 13.38 -5.47
N ILE A 52 8.80 13.88 -6.49
CA ILE A 52 9.40 14.26 -7.79
C ILE A 52 9.33 15.77 -8.02
N ASP A 53 8.16 16.39 -7.80
CA ASP A 53 7.96 17.81 -8.15
C ASP A 53 8.50 18.74 -7.06
N HIS A 54 8.38 18.34 -5.79
CA HIS A 54 9.01 19.07 -4.67
C HIS A 54 10.53 18.95 -4.75
N LYS A 55 11.19 20.10 -4.89
CA LYS A 55 12.65 20.16 -4.83
C LYS A 55 13.10 20.00 -3.38
N SER A 56 13.78 18.90 -3.10
CA SER A 56 14.36 18.63 -1.79
C SER A 56 15.26 19.78 -1.30
N GLN A 57 15.05 20.17 -0.05
CA GLN A 57 15.79 21.24 0.63
C GLN A 57 16.90 20.71 1.55
N SER A 58 16.98 19.38 1.75
CA SER A 58 17.97 18.76 2.65
C SER A 58 18.23 17.30 2.31
N GLU A 59 19.33 16.75 2.83
CA GLU A 59 19.63 15.31 2.71
C GLU A 59 18.54 14.44 3.37
N ASP A 60 17.95 14.93 4.47
CA ASP A 60 16.83 14.29 5.16
C ASP A 60 15.60 14.21 4.24
N GLU A 61 15.21 15.32 3.60
CA GLU A 61 14.10 15.33 2.64
C GLU A 61 14.37 14.42 1.43
N ASN A 62 15.59 14.42 0.88
CA ASN A 62 15.94 13.52 -0.23
C ASN A 62 15.78 12.05 0.18
N THR A 63 16.20 11.71 1.40
CA THR A 63 16.01 10.36 1.94
C THR A 63 14.52 10.02 2.10
N MET A 64 13.70 10.96 2.57
CA MET A 64 12.25 10.76 2.63
C MET A 64 11.68 10.56 1.22
N GLN A 65 12.14 11.29 0.20
CA GLN A 65 11.75 11.07 -1.19
C GLN A 65 12.10 9.66 -1.69
N MET A 66 13.21 9.06 -1.27
CA MET A 66 13.48 7.64 -1.58
C MET A 66 12.42 6.68 -1.02
N LEU A 67 11.88 6.98 0.17
CA LEU A 67 10.74 6.22 0.72
C LEU A 67 9.44 6.53 -0.05
N GLY A 68 9.27 7.76 -0.55
CA GLY A 68 8.20 8.12 -1.50
C GLY A 68 8.25 7.29 -2.79
N VAL A 69 9.43 7.10 -3.38
CA VAL A 69 9.63 6.21 -4.55
C VAL A 69 9.20 4.78 -4.22
N ARG A 70 9.59 4.26 -3.04
CA ARG A 70 9.17 2.91 -2.60
C ARG A 70 7.64 2.81 -2.50
N LEU A 71 6.99 3.79 -1.87
CA LEU A 71 5.54 3.82 -1.71
C LEU A 71 4.81 3.87 -3.05
N PHE A 72 5.26 4.74 -3.97
CA PHE A 72 4.67 4.84 -5.30
C PHE A 72 4.83 3.53 -6.08
N ASN A 73 6.02 2.93 -6.06
CA ASN A 73 6.30 1.68 -6.75
C ASN A 73 5.50 0.50 -6.16
N ALA A 74 5.36 0.43 -4.83
CA ALA A 74 4.54 -0.58 -4.17
C ALA A 74 3.06 -0.44 -4.56
N ALA A 75 2.52 0.78 -4.53
CA ALA A 75 1.14 1.04 -4.93
C ALA A 75 0.89 0.72 -6.41
N SER A 76 1.76 1.21 -7.31
CA SER A 76 1.67 0.96 -8.76
C SER A 76 1.77 -0.53 -9.10
N SER A 77 2.73 -1.23 -8.49
CA SER A 77 2.90 -2.67 -8.68
C SER A 77 1.70 -3.44 -8.12
N GLY A 78 1.19 -3.03 -6.96
CA GLY A 78 -0.01 -3.59 -6.36
C GLY A 78 -1.24 -3.47 -7.28
N ILE A 79 -1.47 -2.29 -7.88
CA ILE A 79 -2.55 -2.07 -8.86
C ILE A 79 -2.39 -3.02 -10.04
N LYS A 80 -1.18 -3.09 -10.62
CA LYS A 80 -0.91 -3.98 -11.76
C LYS A 80 -1.25 -5.43 -11.38
N LEU A 81 -0.71 -5.92 -10.27
CA LEU A 81 -0.89 -7.30 -9.82
C LEU A 81 -2.35 -7.63 -9.48
N ALA A 82 -3.05 -6.74 -8.76
CA ALA A 82 -4.44 -6.95 -8.37
C ALA A 82 -5.38 -6.99 -9.59
N LEU A 83 -5.19 -6.08 -10.54
CA LEU A 83 -6.02 -6.03 -11.75
C LEU A 83 -5.70 -7.21 -12.68
N SER A 84 -4.45 -7.68 -12.71
CA SER A 84 -4.08 -8.87 -13.46
C SER A 84 -4.43 -10.19 -12.75
N GLY A 85 -4.89 -10.18 -11.49
CA GLY A 85 -5.35 -11.39 -10.78
C GLY A 85 -4.35 -12.07 -9.84
N TYR A 86 -3.18 -11.45 -9.57
CA TYR A 86 -2.18 -11.95 -8.63
C TYR A 86 -2.41 -11.42 -7.21
N TYR A 87 -3.55 -11.77 -6.61
CA TYR A 87 -4.00 -11.17 -5.35
C TYR A 87 -3.02 -11.35 -4.19
N GLN A 88 -2.44 -12.54 -4.01
CA GLN A 88 -1.47 -12.77 -2.93
C GLN A 88 -0.28 -11.81 -3.01
N THR A 89 0.31 -11.66 -4.20
CA THR A 89 1.42 -10.73 -4.43
C THR A 89 0.98 -9.27 -4.35
N ALA A 90 -0.26 -8.95 -4.72
CA ALA A 90 -0.81 -7.61 -4.58
C ALA A 90 -1.02 -7.22 -3.10
N PHE A 91 -1.48 -8.13 -2.25
CA PHE A 91 -1.57 -7.91 -0.79
C PHE A 91 -0.19 -7.82 -0.13
N HIS A 92 0.85 -8.44 -0.71
CA HIS A 92 2.21 -8.26 -0.24
C HIS A 92 2.62 -6.78 -0.34
N GLN A 93 2.23 -6.09 -1.41
CA GLN A 93 2.50 -4.65 -1.55
C GLN A 93 1.76 -3.82 -0.49
N ALA A 94 0.51 -4.18 -0.16
CA ALA A 94 -0.23 -3.53 0.92
C ALA A 94 0.46 -3.69 2.28
N ARG A 95 1.08 -4.86 2.54
CA ARG A 95 1.90 -5.09 3.73
C ARG A 95 3.13 -4.18 3.76
N ASP A 96 3.85 -4.06 2.65
CA ASP A 96 5.02 -3.18 2.57
C ASP A 96 4.64 -1.72 2.84
N ILE A 97 3.55 -1.25 2.23
CA ILE A 97 3.00 0.09 2.45
C ILE A 97 2.67 0.30 3.93
N LEU A 98 2.06 -0.67 4.60
CA LEU A 98 1.76 -0.59 6.03
C LEU A 98 3.03 -0.45 6.88
N GLU A 99 4.06 -1.26 6.60
CA GLU A 99 5.33 -1.20 7.35
C GLU A 99 6.07 0.13 7.15
N VAL A 100 6.09 0.65 5.91
CA VAL A 100 6.64 1.97 5.61
C VAL A 100 5.82 3.07 6.28
N GLY A 101 4.49 2.96 6.29
CA GLY A 101 3.60 3.88 7.00
C GLY A 101 3.90 3.97 8.49
N TYR A 102 4.13 2.84 9.16
CA TYR A 102 4.56 2.85 10.56
C TYR A 102 5.92 3.53 10.76
N LEU A 103 6.87 3.32 9.84
CA LEU A 103 8.15 4.01 9.90
C LEU A 103 7.99 5.54 9.76
N MET A 104 7.11 6.00 8.85
CA MET A 104 6.78 7.42 8.69
C MET A 104 6.12 8.02 9.94
N ASP A 105 5.16 7.30 10.54
CA ASP A 105 4.52 7.75 11.78
C ASP A 105 5.52 7.87 12.92
N TYR A 106 6.47 6.93 12.99
CA TYR A 106 7.52 6.97 13.99
C TYR A 106 8.39 8.21 13.83
N PHE A 107 8.86 8.49 12.61
CA PHE A 107 9.67 9.68 12.32
C PHE A 107 8.94 10.99 12.54
N ARG A 108 7.63 11.05 12.29
CA ARG A 108 6.81 12.24 12.57
C ARG A 108 6.93 12.70 14.03
N THR A 109 6.97 11.77 14.98
CA THR A 109 7.09 12.06 16.42
C THR A 109 8.51 11.93 16.96
N SER A 110 9.46 11.51 16.12
CA SER A 110 10.86 11.30 16.50
C SER A 110 11.78 11.72 15.36
N PRO A 111 11.76 13.01 14.93
CA PRO A 111 12.48 13.45 13.73
C PRO A 111 13.99 13.24 13.82
N ALA A 112 14.57 13.31 15.02
CA ALA A 112 15.99 13.03 15.26
C ALA A 112 16.39 11.58 14.91
N GLN A 113 15.44 10.64 14.92
CA GLN A 113 15.69 9.23 14.59
C GLN A 113 15.87 9.00 13.09
N ARG A 114 15.46 9.94 12.22
CA ARG A 114 15.69 9.84 10.77
C ARG A 114 17.18 9.77 10.45
N SER A 115 17.96 10.71 10.98
CA SER A 115 19.42 10.73 10.82
C SER A 115 20.10 9.49 11.39
N VAL A 116 19.58 8.93 12.47
CA VAL A 116 20.09 7.68 13.06
C VAL A 116 19.78 6.51 12.15
N TRP A 117 18.56 6.39 11.64
CA TRP A 117 18.14 5.34 10.72
C TRP A 117 18.92 5.36 9.42
N MET A 118 19.16 6.55 8.85
CA MET A 118 19.94 6.74 7.61
C MET A 118 21.37 6.22 7.74
N LYS A 119 21.99 6.44 8.89
CA LYS A 119 23.40 6.10 9.15
C LYS A 119 23.58 4.72 9.78
N ALA A 120 22.48 4.09 10.20
CA ALA A 120 22.50 2.81 10.90
C ALA A 120 23.08 1.71 9.99
N ASP A 121 24.04 0.97 10.54
CA ASP A 121 24.50 -0.25 9.89
C ASP A 121 23.42 -1.34 9.95
N ARG A 122 23.72 -2.53 9.38
CA ARG A 122 22.76 -3.64 9.36
C ARG A 122 22.33 -4.08 10.76
N LYS A 123 23.24 -4.08 11.73
CA LYS A 123 22.97 -4.53 13.11
C LYS A 123 22.11 -3.49 13.81
N GLU A 124 22.53 -2.23 13.78
CA GLU A 124 21.78 -1.11 14.38
C GLU A 124 20.39 -0.98 13.78
N ARG A 125 20.25 -1.14 12.46
CA ARG A 125 18.96 -1.11 11.79
C ARG A 125 18.03 -2.19 12.31
N ARG A 126 18.53 -3.40 12.53
CA ARG A 126 17.72 -4.49 13.09
C ARG A 126 17.34 -4.25 14.55
N GLU A 127 18.29 -3.78 15.35
CA GLU A 127 18.07 -3.56 16.78
C GLU A 127 17.07 -2.42 17.05
N LYS A 128 17.13 -1.35 16.27
CA LYS A 128 16.38 -0.10 16.50
C LYS A 128 15.17 0.08 15.59
N PHE A 129 15.26 -0.38 14.34
CA PHE A 129 14.32 -0.02 13.27
C PHE A 129 13.70 -1.22 12.55
N ASP A 130 13.85 -2.44 13.06
CA ASP A 130 13.06 -3.57 12.56
C ASP A 130 11.56 -3.26 12.69
N PRO A 131 10.70 -3.75 11.77
CA PRO A 131 9.27 -3.40 11.78
C PRO A 131 8.57 -3.67 13.11
N VAL A 132 8.96 -4.75 13.81
CA VAL A 132 8.44 -5.06 15.15
C VAL A 132 8.84 -4.02 16.19
N LYS A 133 10.06 -3.45 16.11
CA LYS A 133 10.55 -2.41 17.01
C LYS A 133 9.80 -1.11 16.81
N ILE A 134 9.56 -0.75 15.55
CA ILE A 134 8.75 0.42 15.19
C ILE A 134 7.33 0.28 15.76
N ARG A 135 6.68 -0.86 15.54
CA ARG A 135 5.33 -1.10 16.10
C ARG A 135 5.29 -0.99 17.63
N ILE A 136 6.26 -1.61 18.33
CA ILE A 136 6.36 -1.52 19.80
C ILE A 136 6.53 -0.06 20.24
N ALA A 137 7.38 0.71 19.55
CA ALA A 137 7.61 2.12 19.89
C ALA A 137 6.35 2.97 19.67
N LEU A 138 5.59 2.72 18.59
CA LEU A 138 4.33 3.41 18.32
C LEU A 138 3.22 3.03 19.31
N ASP A 139 3.10 1.74 19.64
CA ASP A 139 2.13 1.25 20.63
C ASP A 139 2.42 1.87 22.00
N ALA A 140 3.69 1.93 22.40
CA ALA A 140 4.11 2.60 23.64
C ALA A 140 3.84 4.11 23.62
N ARG A 141 4.09 4.79 22.49
CA ARG A 141 3.81 6.22 22.31
C ARG A 141 2.31 6.53 22.50
N ASP A 142 1.46 5.68 21.94
CA ASP A 142 0.00 5.90 21.93
C ASP A 142 -0.70 5.29 23.14
N GLY A 143 0.04 4.62 24.04
CA GLY A 143 -0.53 3.91 25.18
C GLY A 143 -1.39 2.69 24.78
N ASP A 144 -1.20 2.15 23.58
CA ASP A 144 -1.97 1.02 23.07
C ASP A 144 -1.42 -0.30 23.62
N THR A 145 -2.15 -0.88 24.58
CA THR A 145 -1.83 -2.20 25.16
C THR A 145 -2.46 -3.36 24.39
N THR A 146 -3.33 -3.08 23.41
CA THR A 146 -4.06 -4.09 22.63
C THR A 146 -3.24 -4.67 21.48
N LYS A 147 -2.13 -4.03 21.11
CA LYS A 147 -1.22 -4.44 20.02
C LYS A 147 -1.91 -4.54 18.65
N LYS A 148 -2.89 -3.68 18.37
CA LYS A 148 -3.61 -3.65 17.08
C LYS A 148 -2.68 -3.60 15.87
N ARG A 149 -1.58 -2.85 15.94
CA ARG A 149 -0.59 -2.77 14.86
C ARG A 149 0.03 -4.13 14.53
N ALA A 150 0.26 -4.97 15.54
CA ALA A 150 0.78 -6.31 15.36
C ALA A 150 -0.27 -7.23 14.74
N GLU A 151 -1.54 -7.12 15.16
CA GLU A 151 -2.65 -7.88 14.58
C GLU A 151 -2.86 -7.55 13.10
N GLU A 152 -2.88 -6.26 12.74
CA GLU A 152 -3.01 -5.81 11.35
C GLU A 152 -1.86 -6.30 10.47
N TYR A 153 -0.63 -6.22 10.98
CA TYR A 153 0.55 -6.76 10.29
C TYR A 153 0.44 -8.28 10.11
N ASN A 154 0.08 -9.02 11.16
CA ASN A 154 -0.01 -10.47 11.13
C ASN A 154 -1.06 -10.94 10.13
N LYS A 155 -2.23 -10.27 10.06
CA LYS A 155 -3.26 -10.57 9.06
C LYS A 155 -2.70 -10.52 7.64
N LEU A 156 -2.01 -9.44 7.27
CA LEU A 156 -1.42 -9.31 5.93
C LEU A 156 -0.24 -10.27 5.73
N SER A 157 0.61 -10.48 6.74
CA SER A 157 1.75 -11.38 6.66
C SER A 157 1.33 -12.84 6.47
N GLU A 158 0.33 -13.30 7.21
CA GLU A 158 -0.22 -14.65 7.11
C GLU A 158 -0.89 -14.90 5.76
N LEU A 159 -1.66 -13.92 5.26
CA LEU A 159 -2.37 -14.08 3.99
C LEU A 159 -1.44 -13.94 2.77
N ALA A 160 -0.53 -12.96 2.79
CA ALA A 160 0.17 -12.52 1.59
C ALA A 160 1.64 -12.94 1.48
N SER A 161 2.26 -13.40 2.57
CA SER A 161 3.72 -13.60 2.61
C SER A 161 4.14 -14.99 3.10
N HIS A 162 3.45 -15.55 4.08
CA HIS A 162 3.83 -16.84 4.65
C HIS A 162 3.30 -18.01 3.81
N ALA A 163 4.15 -19.00 3.58
CA ALA A 163 3.77 -20.28 2.97
C ALA A 163 2.99 -21.14 3.97
N ASN A 164 1.78 -20.68 4.33
CA ASN A 164 0.86 -21.36 5.23
C ASN A 164 -0.50 -21.55 4.54
N TYR A 165 -1.32 -22.42 5.12
CA TYR A 165 -2.62 -22.77 4.55
C TYR A 165 -3.60 -21.58 4.49
N GLY A 166 -3.47 -20.61 5.42
CA GLY A 166 -4.26 -19.39 5.39
C GLY A 166 -3.96 -18.54 4.15
N GLY A 167 -2.69 -18.40 3.78
CA GLY A 167 -2.26 -17.64 2.62
C GLY A 167 -2.65 -18.26 1.28
N PHE A 168 -2.72 -19.60 1.19
CA PHE A 168 -3.16 -20.29 -0.02
C PHE A 168 -4.61 -19.99 -0.41
N ARG A 169 -5.41 -19.41 0.50
CA ARG A 169 -6.76 -18.94 0.17
C ARG A 169 -6.77 -17.88 -0.94
N LEU A 170 -5.73 -17.05 -1.03
CA LEU A 170 -5.61 -16.01 -2.07
C LEU A 170 -5.14 -16.56 -3.42
N THR A 171 -4.78 -17.84 -3.48
CA THR A 171 -4.35 -18.54 -4.69
C THR A 171 -5.21 -19.76 -4.96
N SER A 172 -6.43 -19.82 -4.40
CA SER A 172 -7.32 -20.98 -4.55
C SER A 172 -8.72 -20.56 -4.96
N ARG A 173 -9.34 -21.36 -5.83
CA ARG A 173 -10.76 -21.25 -6.18
C ARG A 173 -11.45 -22.57 -5.86
N GLY A 174 -12.38 -22.52 -4.90
CA GLY A 174 -13.02 -23.74 -4.39
C GLY A 174 -12.03 -24.61 -3.62
N GLN A 175 -11.87 -25.87 -4.03
CA GLN A 175 -11.01 -26.85 -3.33
C GLN A 175 -9.58 -26.94 -3.90
N PHE A 176 -9.29 -26.25 -5.00
CA PHE A 176 -8.01 -26.37 -5.70
C PHE A 176 -7.27 -25.03 -5.76
N ALA A 177 -5.94 -25.11 -5.73
CA ALA A 177 -5.08 -23.99 -6.02
C ALA A 177 -5.16 -23.64 -7.51
N GLU A 178 -5.20 -22.35 -7.82
CA GLU A 178 -5.12 -21.82 -9.18
C GLU A 178 -3.66 -21.53 -9.50
N LEU A 179 -3.17 -22.10 -10.60
CA LEU A 179 -1.83 -21.80 -11.11
C LEU A 179 -1.91 -20.53 -11.97
N GLY A 180 -1.21 -19.49 -11.53
CA GLY A 180 -1.18 -18.21 -12.24
C GLY A 180 -2.32 -17.28 -11.83
N PRO A 181 -2.55 -16.21 -12.61
CA PRO A 181 -3.51 -15.19 -12.24
C PRO A 181 -4.95 -15.63 -12.53
N PHE A 182 -5.90 -15.10 -11.76
CA PHE A 182 -7.33 -15.26 -12.03
C PHE A 182 -8.12 -14.07 -11.49
N VAL A 183 -9.28 -13.79 -12.07
CA VAL A 183 -10.19 -12.76 -11.56
C VAL A 183 -11.08 -13.34 -10.45
N ASP A 184 -11.14 -12.62 -9.33
CA ASP A 184 -12.09 -12.84 -8.24
C ASP A 184 -12.55 -11.49 -7.67
N GLY A 185 -13.84 -11.19 -7.80
CA GLY A 185 -14.40 -9.92 -7.35
C GLY A 185 -14.27 -9.67 -5.84
N LYS A 186 -14.30 -10.73 -5.01
CA LYS A 186 -14.17 -10.58 -3.56
C LYS A 186 -12.74 -10.20 -3.19
N PHE A 187 -11.75 -10.83 -3.82
CA PHE A 187 -10.35 -10.50 -3.60
C PHE A 187 -10.02 -9.10 -4.12
N LEU A 188 -10.56 -8.70 -5.27
CA LEU A 188 -10.38 -7.35 -5.78
C LEU A 188 -10.98 -6.28 -4.86
N ILE A 189 -12.20 -6.50 -4.34
CA ILE A 189 -12.83 -5.60 -3.35
C ILE A 189 -11.96 -5.50 -2.08
N ALA A 190 -11.57 -6.64 -1.51
CA ALA A 190 -10.76 -6.67 -0.30
C ALA A 190 -9.40 -5.99 -0.49
N TRP A 191 -8.78 -6.15 -1.67
CA TRP A 191 -7.51 -5.51 -1.99
C TRP A 191 -7.66 -3.99 -2.11
N LEU A 192 -8.71 -3.50 -2.80
CA LEU A 192 -9.00 -2.06 -2.87
C LEU A 192 -9.21 -1.45 -1.48
N GLU A 193 -9.91 -2.17 -0.59
CA GLU A 193 -10.14 -1.72 0.78
C GLU A 193 -8.85 -1.65 1.61
N GLU A 194 -8.02 -2.69 1.59
CA GLU A 194 -6.73 -2.68 2.27
C GLU A 194 -5.82 -1.60 1.69
N MET A 195 -5.79 -1.41 0.37
CA MET A 195 -4.98 -0.36 -0.24
C MET A 195 -5.34 1.05 0.22
N VAL A 196 -6.64 1.41 0.25
CA VAL A 196 -7.02 2.73 0.78
C VAL A 196 -6.69 2.83 2.27
N LEU A 197 -6.93 1.75 3.04
CA LEU A 197 -6.67 1.72 4.48
C LEU A 197 -5.18 1.85 4.84
N ARG A 198 -4.28 1.32 4.00
CA ARG A 198 -2.83 1.37 4.25
C ARG A 198 -2.18 2.58 3.58
N LEU A 199 -2.50 2.85 2.33
CA LEU A 199 -1.89 3.95 1.56
C LEU A 199 -2.40 5.32 2.03
N GLY A 200 -3.67 5.43 2.43
CA GLY A 200 -4.28 6.70 2.87
C GLY A 200 -3.51 7.34 4.03
N PRO A 201 -3.49 6.72 5.22
CA PRO A 201 -2.73 7.24 6.35
C PRO A 201 -1.24 7.40 6.05
N THR A 202 -0.65 6.48 5.28
CA THR A 202 0.77 6.52 4.92
C THR A 202 1.11 7.73 4.06
N ALA A 203 0.30 8.07 3.06
CA ALA A 203 0.51 9.24 2.22
C ALA A 203 0.38 10.55 3.01
N VAL A 204 -0.55 10.60 3.98
CA VAL A 204 -0.70 11.74 4.91
C VAL A 204 0.55 11.87 5.79
N MET A 205 1.04 10.77 6.38
CA MET A 205 2.25 10.76 7.19
C MET A 205 3.50 11.13 6.38
N TYR A 206 3.52 10.75 5.10
CA TYR A 206 4.58 11.08 4.16
C TYR A 206 4.62 12.57 3.83
N ALA A 207 3.47 13.20 3.52
CA ALA A 207 3.39 14.64 3.27
C ALA A 207 3.88 15.46 4.48
N ASN A 208 3.62 14.99 5.70
CA ASN A 208 4.10 15.63 6.93
C ASN A 208 5.63 15.59 7.12
N GLN A 209 6.37 14.85 6.28
CA GLN A 209 7.83 14.86 6.34
C GLN A 209 8.46 16.11 5.70
N PHE A 210 7.65 16.95 5.02
CA PHE A 210 8.08 18.11 4.26
C PHE A 210 7.45 19.40 4.81
N PRO A 211 7.91 19.91 5.97
CA PRO A 211 7.28 21.05 6.64
C PRO A 211 7.38 22.37 5.85
N ASN A 212 8.32 22.47 4.91
CA ASN A 212 8.55 23.64 4.08
C ASN A 212 8.06 23.44 2.63
N ALA A 213 7.11 22.53 2.43
CA ALA A 213 6.49 22.29 1.14
C ALA A 213 5.79 23.55 0.60
N ASP A 214 5.73 23.67 -0.72
CA ASP A 214 5.05 24.79 -1.38
C ASP A 214 3.57 24.88 -0.93
N PRO A 215 3.01 26.08 -0.68
CA PRO A 215 1.62 26.23 -0.26
C PRO A 215 0.59 25.57 -1.19
N GLN A 216 0.84 25.52 -2.51
CA GLN A 216 -0.06 24.82 -3.45
C GLN A 216 -0.06 23.31 -3.20
N LEU A 217 1.10 22.76 -2.85
CA LEU A 217 1.26 21.35 -2.53
C LEU A 217 0.54 21.01 -1.21
N VAL A 218 0.64 21.89 -0.21
CA VAL A 218 -0.09 21.78 1.05
C VAL A 218 -1.61 21.85 0.81
N HIS A 219 -2.07 22.74 -0.09
CA HIS A 219 -3.48 22.82 -0.46
C HIS A 219 -3.97 21.53 -1.12
N PHE A 220 -3.24 21.01 -2.10
CA PHE A 220 -3.57 19.72 -2.73
C PHE A 220 -3.62 18.57 -1.72
N PHE A 221 -2.67 18.53 -0.78
CA PHE A 221 -2.70 17.60 0.34
C PHE A 221 -3.98 17.73 1.18
N GLN A 222 -4.39 18.96 1.53
CA GLN A 222 -5.60 19.22 2.32
C GLN A 222 -6.88 18.81 1.58
N GLU A 223 -6.95 19.02 0.27
CA GLU A 223 -8.06 18.55 -0.57
C GLU A 223 -8.16 17.02 -0.55
N VAL A 224 -7.07 16.32 -0.85
CA VAL A 224 -7.03 14.84 -0.82
C VAL A 224 -7.34 14.31 0.58
N GLY A 225 -6.82 14.96 1.63
CA GLY A 225 -7.11 14.60 3.02
C GLY A 225 -8.59 14.76 3.38
N THR A 226 -9.22 15.84 2.94
CA THR A 226 -10.65 16.09 3.14
C THR A 226 -11.50 15.03 2.43
N GLU A 227 -11.21 14.77 1.15
CA GLU A 227 -11.90 13.73 0.40
C GLU A 227 -11.73 12.34 1.02
N LEU A 228 -10.55 12.02 1.55
CA LEU A 228 -10.30 10.75 2.23
C LEU A 228 -11.22 10.63 3.47
N VAL A 229 -11.28 11.67 4.31
CA VAL A 229 -12.14 11.68 5.50
C VAL A 229 -13.61 11.60 5.11
N GLU A 230 -14.08 12.43 4.18
CA GLU A 230 -15.48 12.42 3.73
C GLU A 230 -15.87 11.09 3.07
N GLY A 231 -14.95 10.51 2.29
CA GLY A 231 -15.11 9.20 1.66
C GLY A 231 -15.23 8.08 2.70
N TYR A 232 -14.49 8.15 3.80
CA TYR A 232 -14.59 7.18 4.91
C TYR A 232 -15.81 7.41 5.82
N MET A 233 -16.20 8.66 6.03
CA MET A 233 -17.32 9.05 6.90
C MET A 233 -18.68 8.83 6.22
N ARG A 234 -18.72 8.81 4.88
CA ARG A 234 -19.85 8.22 4.12
C ARG A 234 -19.81 6.69 4.24
N LYS A 235 -19.91 6.13 5.45
CA LYS A 235 -19.99 4.67 5.65
C LYS A 235 -21.41 4.21 5.96
N ARG A 236 -21.78 3.15 5.23
CA ARG A 236 -22.81 2.12 5.47
C ARG A 236 -24.26 2.60 5.28
N PRO A 237 -25.00 2.05 4.29
CA PRO A 237 -26.43 1.86 4.51
C PRO A 237 -26.56 1.19 5.88
N SER A 238 -27.39 1.74 6.75
CA SER A 238 -27.77 1.09 7.98
C SER A 238 -28.12 -0.37 7.66
N GLU A 239 -27.32 -1.32 8.13
CA GLU A 239 -27.84 -2.65 8.39
C GLU A 239 -28.92 -2.46 9.47
N GLY A 240 -30.18 -2.34 9.03
CA GLY A 240 -31.30 -2.04 9.91
C GLY A 240 -32.53 -1.51 9.19
N ALA A 241 -33.22 -2.38 8.45
CA ALA A 241 -34.68 -2.58 8.49
C ALA A 241 -35.03 -3.88 7.74
#